data_AF-A0A3M1A825-F1
#
_entry.id   AF-A0A3M1A825-F1
#
_cell.length_a   1.000
_cell.length_b   1.000
_cell.length_c   1.000
_cell.angle_alpha   90.00
_cell.angle_beta   90.00
_cell.angle_gamma   90.00
#
_symmetry.space_group_name_H-M   'P 1'
#
loop_
_entity.id
_entity.type
_entity.pdbx_description
1 polymer ?
#
loop_
_entity_poly.entity_id
_entity_poly.type
_entity_poly.pdbx_seq_one_letter_code
_entity_poly.pdbx_strand_id
1 'polypeptide(L)'
;QKVDHERGRPAETAWRVIRHEGETTRVRLFPRTGRSHQLRVHMAALGHPILGDPLYAEGPARGAERLMLHAEELRFRHPDGGEGVRFLVRCPF
;
A
#
# COMPACT_ATOMS: atom_id res chain seq x y z
N GLN A 1 2.94 -10.49 -9.91
CA GLN A 1 3.11 -11.25 -8.64
C GLN A 1 1.71 -11.70 -8.23
N LYS A 2 1.56 -12.88 -7.64
CA LYS A 2 0.25 -13.42 -7.25
C LYS A 2 0.32 -13.97 -5.83
N VAL A 3 -0.83 -14.03 -5.14
CA VAL A 3 -0.91 -14.74 -3.87
C VAL A 3 -0.72 -16.23 -4.15
N ASP A 4 0.22 -16.86 -3.45
CA ASP A 4 0.52 -18.28 -3.53
C ASP A 4 0.56 -18.82 -2.09
N HIS A 5 -0.42 -19.64 -1.73
CA HIS A 5 -0.58 -20.15 -0.37
C HIS A 5 0.36 -21.31 -0.05
N GLU A 6 0.96 -21.95 -1.05
CA GLU A 6 1.85 -23.11 -0.86
C GLU A 6 3.32 -22.72 -0.86
N ARG A 7 3.71 -21.79 -1.75
CA ARG A 7 5.12 -21.41 -2.00
C ARG A 7 5.41 -19.93 -1.77
N GLY A 8 4.39 -19.14 -1.45
CA GLY A 8 4.53 -17.71 -1.19
C GLY A 8 5.39 -17.44 0.04
N ARG A 9 6.20 -16.38 -0.03
CA ARG A 9 6.89 -15.88 1.17
C ARG A 9 5.87 -15.18 2.07
N PRO A 10 5.95 -15.33 3.40
CA PRO A 10 5.04 -14.66 4.32
C PRO A 10 5.11 -13.14 4.12
N ALA A 11 3.92 -12.53 4.08
CA ALA A 11 3.71 -11.12 3.88
C ALA A 11 2.56 -10.64 4.77
N GLU A 12 2.76 -9.54 5.48
CA GLU A 12 1.78 -8.99 6.42
C GLU A 12 1.65 -7.47 6.23
N THR A 13 0.41 -7.03 6.08
CA THR A 13 0.03 -5.62 5.95
C THR A 13 -1.13 -5.34 6.89
N ALA A 14 -0.92 -4.52 7.91
CA ALA A 14 -2.03 -3.96 8.66
C ALA A 14 -2.62 -2.78 7.89
N TRP A 15 -3.92 -2.52 8.01
CA TRP A 15 -4.59 -1.45 7.28
C TRP A 15 -5.71 -0.83 8.12
N ARG A 16 -6.08 0.41 7.77
CA ARG A 16 -7.17 1.14 8.42
C ARG A 16 -7.85 2.07 7.43
N VAL A 17 -9.17 2.02 7.36
CA VAL A 17 -9.96 3.02 6.61
C VAL A 17 -9.80 4.40 7.24
N ILE A 18 -9.54 5.41 6.41
CA ILE A 18 -9.52 6.82 6.82
C ILE A 18 -10.86 7.48 6.50
N ARG A 19 -11.35 7.26 5.27
CA ARG A 19 -12.60 7.84 4.76
C ARG A 19 -13.13 7.02 3.58
N HIS A 20 -14.45 7.00 3.44
CA HIS A 20 -15.15 6.51 2.24
C HIS A 20 -15.47 7.70 1.33
N GLU A 21 -15.29 7.53 0.01
CA GLU A 21 -15.44 8.56 -1.01
C GLU A 21 -16.21 7.97 -2.21
N GLY A 22 -17.52 7.86 -2.06
CA GLY A 22 -18.40 7.21 -3.04
C GLY A 22 -17.98 5.77 -3.29
N GLU A 23 -17.62 5.47 -4.54
CA GLU A 23 -17.13 4.16 -5.00
C GLU A 23 -15.69 3.83 -4.56
N THR A 24 -15.01 4.74 -3.85
CA THR A 24 -13.61 4.59 -3.46
C THR A 24 -13.43 4.73 -1.95
N THR A 25 -12.32 4.20 -1.43
CA THR A 25 -12.01 4.28 0.01
C THR A 25 -10.54 4.65 0.18
N ARG A 26 -10.29 5.69 0.99
CA ARG A 26 -8.92 6.04 1.39
C ARG A 26 -8.52 5.17 2.58
N VAL A 27 -7.40 4.47 2.43
CA VAL A 27 -6.89 3.51 3.41
C VAL A 27 -5.45 3.88 3.79
N ARG A 28 -5.12 3.82 5.09
CA ARG A 28 -3.71 3.74 5.53
C ARG A 28 -3.26 2.30 5.50
N LEU A 29 -2.10 2.06 4.91
CA LEU A 29 -1.46 0.76 4.85
C LEU A 29 -0.16 0.78 5.67
N PHE A 30 0.04 -0.25 6.47
CA PHE A 30 1.20 -0.44 7.35
C PHE A 30 1.85 -1.79 7.00
N PRO A 31 2.75 -1.82 5.99
CA PRO A 31 3.48 -3.04 5.64
C PRO A 31 4.43 -3.43 6.78
N ARG A 32 4.20 -4.60 7.41
CA ARG A 32 5.13 -5.18 8.40
C ARG A 32 6.28 -5.92 7.74
N THR A 33 6.07 -6.36 6.51
CA THR A 33 7.07 -6.93 5.59
C THR A 33 7.18 -6.08 4.33
N GLY A 34 8.30 -6.18 3.60
CA GLY A 34 8.56 -5.42 2.37
C GLY A 34 8.64 -6.29 1.11
N ARG A 35 7.63 -7.11 0.82
CA ARG A 35 7.64 -7.93 -0.42
C ARG A 35 7.32 -7.09 -1.66
N SER A 36 7.86 -7.49 -2.81
CA SER A 36 7.60 -6.82 -4.08
C SER A 36 6.11 -6.78 -4.38
N HIS A 37 5.58 -5.59 -4.65
CA HIS A 37 4.15 -5.34 -4.89
C HIS A 37 3.21 -5.75 -3.75
N GLN A 38 3.70 -5.98 -2.53
CA GLN A 38 2.90 -6.50 -1.41
C GLN A 38 1.57 -5.78 -1.21
N LEU A 39 1.62 -4.45 -1.06
CA LEU A 39 0.43 -3.63 -0.81
C LEU A 39 -0.58 -3.74 -1.96
N ARG A 40 -0.09 -3.70 -3.20
CA ARG A 40 -0.89 -3.77 -4.42
C ARG A 40 -1.61 -5.12 -4.54
N VAL A 41 -0.88 -6.21 -4.34
CA VAL A 41 -1.42 -7.58 -4.38
C VAL A 41 -2.40 -7.82 -3.23
N HIS A 42 -2.09 -7.37 -2.02
CA HIS A 42 -2.99 -7.55 -0.86
C HIS A 42 -4.31 -6.81 -1.08
N MET A 43 -4.26 -5.56 -1.54
CA MET A 43 -5.46 -4.77 -1.80
C MET A 43 -6.32 -5.38 -2.91
N ALA A 44 -5.70 -5.86 -3.99
CA ALA A 44 -6.41 -6.58 -5.05
C ALA A 44 -7.01 -7.91 -4.56
N ALA A 45 -6.29 -8.67 -3.72
CA ALA A 45 -6.78 -9.92 -3.15
C ALA A 45 -7.96 -9.72 -2.19
N LEU A 46 -8.06 -8.55 -1.55
CA LEU A 46 -9.22 -8.15 -0.76
C LEU A 46 -10.43 -7.69 -1.60
N GLY A 47 -10.31 -7.66 -2.94
CA GLY A 47 -11.34 -7.13 -3.83
C GLY A 47 -11.36 -5.60 -3.95
N HIS A 48 -10.38 -4.91 -3.37
CA HIS A 48 -10.27 -3.44 -3.38
C HIS A 48 -8.93 -3.00 -3.99
N PRO A 49 -8.70 -3.22 -5.30
CA PRO A 49 -7.43 -2.87 -5.93
C PRO A 49 -7.13 -1.37 -5.81
N ILE A 50 -5.84 -1.03 -5.75
CA ILE A 50 -5.41 0.37 -5.69
C ILE A 50 -5.73 1.04 -7.02
N LEU A 51 -6.32 2.24 -6.96
CA LEU A 51 -6.67 3.02 -8.14
C LEU A 51 -5.41 3.33 -8.99
N GLY A 52 -5.56 3.22 -10.30
CA GLY A 52 -4.51 3.46 -11.29
C GLY A 52 -3.38 2.42 -11.28
N ASP A 53 -3.59 1.27 -10.61
CA ASP A 53 -2.65 0.16 -10.66
C ASP A 53 -2.71 -0.56 -12.03
N PRO A 54 -1.65 -0.50 -12.87
CA PRO A 54 -1.71 -1.07 -14.21
C PRO A 54 -1.68 -2.60 -14.24
N LEU A 55 -1.36 -3.25 -13.10
CA LEU A 55 -1.20 -4.71 -13.04
C LEU A 55 -2.36 -5.42 -12.35
N TYR A 56 -2.97 -4.78 -11.34
CA TYR A 56 -3.94 -5.45 -10.47
C TYR A 56 -5.31 -4.76 -10.40
N ALA A 57 -5.46 -3.59 -11.02
CA ALA A 57 -6.76 -2.94 -11.15
C ALA A 57 -7.33 -3.17 -12.56
N GLU A 58 -8.65 -3.30 -12.62
CA GLU A 58 -9.43 -3.45 -13.86
C GLU A 58 -10.59 -2.46 -13.87
N GLY A 59 -11.21 -2.26 -15.04
CA GLY A 59 -12.38 -1.38 -15.19
C GLY A 59 -12.12 0.05 -14.70
N PRO A 60 -13.11 0.69 -14.03
CA PRO A 60 -12.98 2.06 -13.51
C PRO A 60 -11.79 2.25 -12.56
N ALA A 61 -11.41 1.23 -11.78
CA ALA A 61 -10.30 1.33 -10.85
C ALA A 61 -8.95 1.53 -11.55
N ARG A 62 -8.78 1.02 -12.79
CA ARG A 62 -7.58 1.27 -13.60
C ARG A 62 -7.56 2.67 -14.24
N GLY A 63 -8.69 3.37 -14.27
CA GLY A 63 -8.85 4.64 -14.99
C GLY A 63 -8.14 5.86 -14.38
N ALA A 64 -7.57 5.76 -13.18
CA ALA A 64 -6.81 6.86 -12.60
C ALA A 64 -5.47 7.06 -13.34
N GLU A 65 -5.04 8.32 -13.48
CA GLU A 65 -3.85 8.72 -14.26
C GLU A 65 -2.54 8.07 -13.78
N ARG A 66 -2.46 7.73 -12.49
CA ARG A 66 -1.29 7.14 -11.84
C ARG A 66 -1.71 6.19 -10.74
N LEU A 67 -0.75 5.39 -10.28
CA LEU A 67 -0.91 4.59 -9.08
C LEU A 67 -1.16 5.50 -7.86
N MET A 68 -2.32 5.33 -7.23
CA MET A 68 -2.77 6.05 -6.03
C MET A 68 -2.21 5.39 -4.76
N LEU A 69 -0.90 5.18 -4.73
CA LEU A 69 -0.14 4.67 -3.59
C LEU A 69 1.00 5.65 -3.27
N HIS A 70 1.07 6.10 -2.02
CA HIS A 70 2.07 7.07 -1.56
C HIS A 70 2.68 6.64 -0.24
N ALA A 71 4.01 6.72 -0.15
CA ALA A 71 4.73 6.50 1.10
C ALA A 71 4.70 7.80 1.94
N GLU A 72 3.62 7.98 2.70
CA GLU A 72 3.40 9.22 3.47
C GLU A 72 4.39 9.39 4.64
N GLU A 73 4.78 8.29 5.29
CA GLU A 73 5.60 8.33 6.50
C GLU A 73 6.61 7.18 6.54
N LEU A 74 7.85 7.50 6.94
CA LEU A 74 8.90 6.54 7.24
C LEU A 74 9.53 6.86 8.60
N ARG A 75 9.67 5.85 9.45
CA ARG A 75 10.30 5.94 10.78
C ARG A 75 11.31 4.82 10.95
N PHE A 76 12.50 5.16 11.42
CA PHE A 76 13.55 4.18 11.76
C PHE A 76 14.53 4.77 12.78
N ARG A 77 15.34 3.91 13.42
CA ARG A 77 16.44 4.35 14.28
C ARG A 77 17.57 4.89 13.41
N HIS A 78 18.20 6.00 13.81
CA HIS A 78 19.36 6.49 13.09
C HIS A 78 20.44 5.39 13.01
N PRO A 79 21.08 5.16 11.83
CA PRO A 79 22.06 4.09 11.67
C PRO A 79 23.23 4.17 12.66
N ASP A 80 23.63 5.38 13.04
CA ASP A 80 24.74 5.62 13.99
C ASP A 80 24.34 5.41 15.46
N GLY A 81 23.16 4.83 15.73
CA GLY A 81 22.68 4.56 17.09
C GLY A 81 22.05 5.75 17.81
N GLY A 82 21.88 6.88 17.11
CA GLY A 82 21.20 8.08 17.62
C GLY A 82 19.69 7.94 17.79
N GLU A 83 19.02 9.07 18.01
CA GLU A 83 17.56 9.11 18.19
C GLU A 83 16.78 8.59 16.96
N GLY A 84 15.53 8.21 17.18
CA GLY A 84 14.63 7.79 16.11
C GLY A 84 14.32 8.95 15.16
N VAL A 85 14.47 8.73 13.86
CA VAL A 85 14.14 9.72 12.83
C VAL A 85 12.77 9.44 12.22
N ARG A 86 12.07 10.52 11.84
CA ARG A 86 10.76 10.49 11.20
C ARG A 86 10.74 11.43 10.01
N PHE A 87 10.37 10.88 8.85
CA PHE A 87 10.16 11.63 7.62
C PHE A 87 8.69 11.55 7.24
N LEU A 88 8.08 12.68 6.91
CA LEU A 88 6.69 12.77 6.47
C LEU A 88 6.57 13.65 5.24
N VAL A 89 5.84 13.15 4.24
CA VAL A 89 5.46 13.91 3.04
C VAL A 89 3.98 13.66 2.81
N ARG A 90 3.17 14.73 2.84
CA ARG A 90 1.72 14.60 2.66
C ARG A 90 1.39 13.96 1.32
N CYS A 91 0.39 13.09 1.33
CA CYS A 91 -0.15 12.49 0.11
C CYS A 91 -0.69 13.60 -0.83
N PRO A 92 -0.22 13.68 -2.09
CA PRO A 92 -0.62 14.75 -3.02
C PRO A 92 -1.98 14.52 -3.70
N PHE A 93 -2.60 13.38 -3.42
CA PHE A 93 -3.92 12.98 -3.88
C PHE A 93 -4.76 12.56 -2.69
#